data_AF-A0A7C3V9S2-F1
#
_entry.id   AF-A0A7C3V9S2-F1
#
_cell.length_a   1.000
_cell.length_b   1.000
_cell.length_c   1.000
_cell.angle_alpha   90.00
_cell.angle_beta   90.00
_cell.angle_gamma   90.00
#
_symmetry.space_group_name_H-M   'P 1'
#
loop_
_entity.id
_entity.type
_entity.pdbx_description
1 polymer ?
#
loop_
_entity_poly.entity_id
_entity_poly.type
_entity_poly.pdbx_seq_one_letter_code
_entity_poly.pdbx_strand_id
1 'polypeptide(L)'
;MELKHIVDIIYSQIFQKPEQRINDTDTTGKINKRPIKRTFISDYEIRKKYYNPETKEVTIPPNSIISPLSIEWIEYNMIKIKISE
;
A
#
# COMPACT_ATOMS: atom_id res chain seq x y z
N MET A 1 -25.98 -6.07 -24.55
CA MET A 1 -25.07 -6.18 -23.39
C MET A 1 -23.67 -5.97 -23.94
N GLU A 2 -23.10 -4.78 -23.76
CA GLU A 2 -21.77 -4.48 -24.31
C GLU A 2 -20.69 -5.20 -23.49
N LEU A 3 -19.86 -5.99 -24.18
CA LEU A 3 -18.67 -6.60 -23.62
C LEU A 3 -17.60 -5.52 -23.47
N LYS A 4 -17.38 -5.05 -22.24
CA LYS A 4 -16.28 -4.13 -21.94
C LYS A 4 -14.97 -4.89 -22.03
N HIS A 5 -13.99 -4.33 -22.73
CA HIS A 5 -12.68 -4.95 -22.83
C HIS A 5 -11.99 -4.91 -21.46
N ILE A 6 -11.22 -5.94 -21.11
CA ILE A 6 -10.53 -6.02 -19.82
C ILE A 6 -9.65 -4.77 -19.57
N VAL A 7 -9.12 -4.20 -20.64
CA VAL A 7 -8.32 -2.97 -20.63
C VAL A 7 -9.13 -1.77 -20.14
N ASP A 8 -10.40 -1.64 -20.54
CA ASP A 8 -11.26 -0.53 -20.14
C ASP A 8 -11.59 -0.60 -18.64
N ILE A 9 -11.75 -1.82 -18.12
CA ILE A 9 -11.99 -2.08 -16.70
C ILE A 9 -10.76 -1.65 -15.89
N ILE A 10 -9.57 -2.11 -16.29
CA ILE A 10 -8.30 -1.78 -15.61
C ILE A 10 -8.03 -0.29 -15.67
N TYR A 11 -8.22 0.35 -16.82
CA TYR A 11 -8.08 1.80 -16.96
C TYR A 11 -9.04 2.53 -16.01
N SER A 12 -10.31 2.10 -15.95
CA SER A 12 -11.27 2.74 -15.06
C SER A 12 -10.88 2.61 -13.59
N GLN A 13 -10.31 1.48 -13.16
CA GLN A 13 -9.93 1.24 -11.76
C GLN A 13 -8.65 1.99 -11.37
N ILE A 14 -7.66 2.06 -12.25
CA ILE A 14 -6.39 2.76 -11.97
C ILE A 14 -6.58 4.28 -11.99
N PHE A 15 -7.43 4.80 -12.89
CA PHE A 15 -7.67 6.24 -13.05
C PHE A 15 -8.89 6.75 -12.29
N GLN A 16 -9.65 5.88 -11.61
CA GLN A 16 -10.60 6.32 -10.58
C GLN A 16 -9.81 6.97 -9.45
N LYS A 17 -9.92 8.30 -9.39
CA LYS A 17 -9.38 9.14 -8.33
C LYS A 17 -9.82 8.53 -6.99
N PRO A 18 -8.91 8.26 -6.03
CA PRO A 18 -9.28 7.65 -4.77
C PRO A 18 -10.31 8.53 -4.08
N GLU A 19 -11.50 7.99 -3.82
CA GLU A 19 -12.52 8.66 -3.02
C GLU A 19 -11.88 9.09 -1.70
N GLN A 20 -11.81 10.39 -1.54
CA GLN A 20 -11.19 10.99 -0.38
C GLN A 20 -12.10 10.77 0.83
N ARG A 21 -11.69 9.91 1.77
CA ARG A 21 -12.18 10.03 3.14
C ARG A 21 -11.77 11.41 3.66
N ILE A 22 -12.76 12.18 4.12
CA ILE A 22 -12.65 13.49 4.76
C ILE A 22 -12.66 13.20 6.27
N ASN A 23 -11.87 13.86 7.11
CA ASN A 23 -12.23 15.14 7.73
C ASN A 23 -11.00 15.75 8.41
N ASP A 24 -10.66 16.99 8.06
CA ASP A 24 -10.07 17.99 8.96
C ASP A 24 -10.32 19.34 8.28
N THR A 25 -11.19 20.16 8.87
CA THR A 25 -11.63 21.45 8.32
C THR A 25 -10.86 22.60 8.96
N ASP A 26 -10.00 23.27 8.19
CA ASP A 26 -9.54 24.62 8.51
C ASP A 26 -10.57 25.65 8.01
N THR A 27 -10.74 26.73 8.76
CA THR A 27 -11.79 27.77 8.72
C THR A 27 -11.88 28.60 7.43
N THR A 28 -11.24 28.17 6.34
CA THR A 28 -11.30 28.80 5.02
C THR A 28 -11.22 27.73 3.92
N GLY A 29 -12.22 26.85 3.82
CA GLY A 29 -12.75 26.17 2.61
C GLY A 29 -11.82 25.54 1.55
N LYS A 30 -10.49 25.59 1.69
CA LYS A 30 -9.50 25.06 0.75
C LYS A 30 -8.77 23.92 1.44
N ILE A 31 -9.15 22.71 1.06
CA ILE A 31 -8.57 21.46 1.54
C ILE A 31 -7.16 21.34 0.96
N ASN A 32 -6.14 21.82 1.68
CA ASN A 32 -4.73 21.59 1.35
C ASN A 32 -4.32 20.18 1.81
N LYS A 33 -4.88 19.14 1.17
CA LYS A 33 -4.38 17.76 1.37
C LYS A 33 -3.02 17.63 0.71
N ARG A 34 -1.95 17.80 1.49
CA ARG A 34 -0.61 17.38 1.06
C ARG A 34 -0.67 15.88 0.75
N PRO A 35 -0.14 15.41 -0.39
CA PRO A 35 -0.12 13.98 -0.67
C PRO A 35 0.64 13.26 0.46
N ILE A 36 0.00 12.24 1.04
CA ILE A 36 0.64 11.40 2.06
C ILE A 36 1.82 10.70 1.38
N LYS A 37 3.04 11.02 1.83
CA LYS A 37 4.25 10.39 1.31
C LYS A 37 4.20 8.91 1.68
N ARG A 38 4.11 8.05 0.66
CA ARG A 38 4.20 6.59 0.83
C ARG A 38 5.61 6.13 0.52
N THR A 39 6.11 5.17 1.30
CA THR A 39 7.45 4.60 1.11
C THR A 39 7.33 3.23 0.47
N PHE A 40 7.83 3.07 -0.75
CA PHE A 40 7.88 1.77 -1.38
C PHE A 40 8.98 0.91 -0.73
N ILE A 41 8.67 -0.34 -0.43
CA ILE A 41 9.61 -1.33 0.10
C ILE A 41 9.78 -2.45 -0.93
N SER A 42 11.01 -2.61 -1.40
CA SER A 42 11.36 -3.65 -2.35
C SER A 42 11.47 -5.04 -1.69
N ASP A 43 11.46 -6.08 -2.52
CA ASP A 43 11.62 -7.47 -2.06
C ASP A 43 12.94 -7.71 -1.33
N TYR A 44 14.01 -7.09 -1.84
CA TYR A 44 15.32 -7.13 -1.20
C TYR A 44 15.28 -6.51 0.20
N GLU A 45 14.66 -5.34 0.36
CA GLU A 45 14.55 -4.67 1.64
C GLU A 45 13.69 -5.44 2.65
N ILE A 46 12.58 -6.04 2.21
CA ILE A 46 11.76 -6.90 3.07
C ILE A 46 12.61 -8.04 3.64
N ARG A 47 13.28 -8.80 2.78
CA ARG A 47 14.05 -9.98 3.20
C ARG A 47 15.27 -9.63 4.03
N LYS A 48 15.93 -8.50 3.71
CA LYS A 48 17.22 -8.16 4.31
C LYS A 48 17.12 -7.27 5.54
N LYS A 49 16.16 -6.35 5.58
CA LYS A 49 16.09 -5.28 6.59
C LYS A 49 14.90 -5.41 7.54
N TYR A 50 13.74 -5.82 7.03
CA TYR A 50 12.50 -5.77 7.80
C TYR A 50 12.07 -7.14 8.34
N TYR A 51 12.58 -8.24 7.78
CA TYR A 51 12.30 -9.60 8.23
C TYR A 51 13.15 -10.00 9.44
N ASN A 52 12.48 -10.46 10.49
CA ASN A 52 13.09 -11.12 11.64
C ASN A 52 12.91 -12.65 11.52
N PRO A 53 13.99 -13.43 11.35
CA PRO A 53 13.91 -14.87 11.18
C PRO A 53 13.53 -15.63 12.46
N GLU A 54 13.81 -15.07 13.64
CA GLU A 54 13.53 -15.73 14.92
C GLU A 54 12.03 -15.72 15.22
N THR A 55 11.37 -14.60 14.92
CA THR A 55 9.94 -14.42 15.19
C THR A 55 9.05 -14.73 13.99
N LYS A 56 9.64 -14.90 12.79
CA LYS A 56 8.94 -15.00 11.51
C LYS A 56 7.99 -13.83 11.27
N GLU A 57 8.48 -12.62 11.50
CA GLU A 57 7.71 -11.39 11.35
C GLU A 57 8.46 -10.38 10.47
N VAL A 58 7.71 -9.61 9.69
CA VAL A 58 8.20 -8.44 8.96
C VAL A 58 7.63 -7.19 9.62
N THR A 59 8.51 -6.32 10.11
CA THR A 59 8.10 -5.04 10.70
C THR A 59 8.29 -3.91 9.68
N ILE A 60 7.20 -3.30 9.21
CA ILE A 60 7.23 -2.24 8.21
C ILE A 60 6.86 -0.86 8.77
N PRO A 61 7.46 0.24 8.27
CA PRO A 61 7.01 1.59 8.56
C PRO A 61 5.53 1.84 8.21
N PRO A 62 4.88 2.81 8.89
CA PRO A 62 3.56 3.24 8.49
C PRO A 62 3.62 3.91 7.12
N ASN A 63 2.50 3.87 6.38
CA ASN A 63 2.39 4.40 5.01
C ASN A 63 3.33 3.74 3.99
N SER A 64 3.74 2.50 4.23
CA SER A 64 4.55 1.74 3.28
C SER A 64 3.73 1.03 2.21
N ILE A 65 4.27 0.97 0.99
CA ILE A 65 3.77 0.14 -0.10
C ILE A 65 4.72 -1.05 -0.21
N ILE A 66 4.21 -2.25 -0.02
CA ILE A 66 4.99 -3.49 -0.17
C ILE A 66 5.00 -3.89 -1.65
N SER A 67 6.16 -4.32 -2.14
CA SER A 67 6.28 -4.95 -3.46
C SER A 67 5.37 -6.19 -3.59
N PRO A 68 4.60 -6.37 -4.68
CA PRO A 68 3.70 -7.52 -4.86
C PRO A 68 4.38 -8.88 -4.71
N LEU A 69 5.61 -9.04 -5.23
CA LEU A 69 6.38 -10.28 -5.09
C LEU A 69 6.70 -10.63 -3.62
N SER A 70 6.81 -9.60 -2.78
CA SER A 70 7.05 -9.79 -1.35
C SER A 70 5.81 -10.24 -0.62
N ILE A 71 4.62 -9.84 -1.10
CA ILE A 71 3.35 -10.29 -0.53
C ILE A 71 3.21 -11.79 -0.73
N GLU A 72 3.42 -12.28 -1.95
CA GLU A 72 3.38 -13.72 -2.26
C GLU A 72 4.36 -14.51 -1.37
N TRP A 73 5.58 -14.00 -1.20
CA TRP A 73 6.57 -14.63 -0.34
C TRP A 73 6.15 -14.64 1.14
N ILE A 74 5.61 -13.53 1.65
CA ILE A 74 5.12 -13.40 3.04
C ILE A 74 3.99 -14.40 3.28
N GLU A 75 3.00 -14.45 2.37
CA GLU A 75 1.84 -15.33 2.47
C GLU A 75 2.25 -16.80 2.40
N TYR A 76 3.09 -17.17 1.43
CA TYR A 76 3.57 -18.54 1.25
C TYR A 76 4.30 -19.06 2.48
N ASN A 77 5.08 -18.21 3.15
CA ASN A 77 5.87 -18.58 4.33
C ASN A 77 5.12 -18.37 5.66
N MET A 78 3.86 -17.95 5.61
CA MET A 78 3.04 -17.60 6.80
C MET A 78 3.75 -16.60 7.73
N ILE A 79 4.44 -15.62 7.14
CA ILE A 79 5.16 -14.57 7.86
C ILE A 79 4.18 -13.52 8.34
N LYS A 80 4.29 -13.10 9.61
CA LYS A 80 3.39 -12.07 10.16
C LYS A 80 3.85 -10.68 9.74
N ILE A 81 2.92 -9.78 9.46
CA ILE A 81 3.22 -8.37 9.21
C ILE A 81 2.90 -7.55 10.45
N LYS A 82 3.85 -6.74 10.90
CA LYS A 82 3.69 -5.76 11.98
C LYS A 82 3.98 -4.37 11.45
N ILE A 83 3.14 -3.39 11.80
CA ILE A 83 3.39 -1.98 11.47
C ILE A 83 4.17 -1.37 12.64
N SER A 84 5.31 -0.72 12.37
CA SER A 84 6.03 0.02 13.41
C SER A 84 5.24 1.26 13.78
N GLU A 85 5.04 1.48 15.09
CA GLU A 85 4.45 2.72 15.61
C GLU A 85 5.33 3.94 15.30
#